data_AF-A7HEK8-F1
#
_entry.id   AF-A7HEK8-F1
#
_cell.length_a   1.000
_cell.length_b   1.000
_cell.length_c   1.000
_cell.angle_alpha   90.00
_cell.angle_beta   90.00
_cell.angle_gamma   90.00
#
_symmetry.space_group_name_H-M   'P 1'
#
loop_
_entity.id
_entity.type
_entity.pdbx_description
1 polymer ?
#
loop_
_entity_poly.entity_id
_entity_poly.type
_entity_poly.pdbx_seq_one_letter_code
_entity_poly.pdbx_strand_id
1 'polypeptide(L)'
;MSAEATQAWTLISVLFSSIPLSPSLAATLHEAAVDLYRRDDSVGQVAGDLMNGRVVNLKRTLQLGAITGPAFEARIDTERGSGTVRYLLTRQGLELLGVAAERPRGSFVN
;
A
#
# COMPACT_ATOMS: atom_id res chain seq x y z
N MET A 1 17.31 -11.61 15.28
CA MET A 1 16.69 -11.03 14.06
C MET A 1 15.29 -11.63 13.90
N SER A 2 14.30 -10.85 13.44
CA SER A 2 13.01 -11.32 12.87
C SER A 2 11.72 -11.23 13.71
N ALA A 3 11.52 -10.16 14.50
CA ALA A 3 10.18 -9.79 14.97
C ALA A 3 9.50 -8.71 14.08
N GLU A 4 10.30 -7.88 13.40
CA GLU A 4 9.82 -6.70 12.67
C GLU A 4 9.20 -7.05 11.30
N ALA A 5 9.70 -8.11 10.64
CA ALA A 5 9.15 -8.59 9.37
C ALA A 5 7.75 -9.22 9.52
N THR A 6 7.38 -9.63 10.74
CA THR A 6 6.13 -10.36 11.02
C THR A 6 4.89 -9.46 10.91
N GLN A 7 5.04 -8.13 10.95
CA GLN A 7 3.90 -7.20 10.91
C GLN A 7 3.57 -6.61 9.54
N ALA A 8 4.50 -6.58 8.58
CA ALA A 8 4.28 -5.87 7.31
C ALA A 8 3.10 -6.42 6.50
N TRP A 9 2.88 -7.74 6.51
CA TRP A 9 1.76 -8.39 5.82
C TRP A 9 0.40 -8.17 6.47
N THR A 10 0.36 -7.69 7.72
CA THR A 10 -0.89 -7.33 8.41
C THR A 10 -1.35 -5.91 8.01
N LEU A 11 -0.44 -5.08 7.50
CA LEU A 11 -0.69 -3.68 7.19
C LEU A 11 -1.25 -3.48 5.77
N ILE A 12 -0.91 -4.38 4.85
CA ILE A 12 -1.47 -4.41 3.49
C ILE A 12 -2.21 -5.71 3.23
N SER A 13 -3.36 -5.63 2.57
CA SER A 13 -4.01 -6.82 2.01
C SER A 13 -3.79 -6.88 0.51
N VAL A 14 -3.13 -7.94 0.06
CA VAL A 14 -2.77 -8.15 -1.34
C VAL A 14 -3.96 -8.77 -2.07
N LEU A 15 -4.42 -8.09 -3.11
CA LEU A 15 -5.53 -8.52 -3.96
C LEU A 15 -5.03 -9.33 -5.16
N PHE A 16 -3.85 -8.96 -5.66
CA PHE A 16 -3.21 -9.60 -6.80
C PHE A 16 -1.71 -9.33 -6.78
N SER A 17 -0.89 -10.30 -7.16
CA SER A 17 0.53 -10.10 -7.43
C SER A 17 0.97 -10.99 -8.58
N SER A 18 1.63 -10.39 -9.58
CA SER A 18 2.25 -11.15 -10.69
C SER A 18 3.71 -11.51 -10.43
N ILE A 19 4.26 -11.10 -9.28
CA ILE A 19 5.62 -11.40 -8.83
C ILE A 19 5.61 -11.94 -7.39
N PRO A 20 6.65 -12.66 -6.98
CA PRO A 20 6.82 -13.03 -5.57
C PRO A 20 6.86 -11.76 -4.70
N LEU A 21 5.98 -11.70 -3.70
CA LEU A 21 5.95 -10.60 -2.74
C LEU A 21 6.85 -10.95 -1.55
N SER A 22 8.11 -10.48 -1.58
CA SER A 22 9.01 -10.64 -0.44
C SER A 22 8.55 -9.78 0.75
N PRO A 23 8.97 -10.10 1.99
CA PRO A 23 8.72 -9.24 3.15
C PRO A 23 9.23 -7.81 2.96
N SER A 24 10.43 -7.65 2.38
CA SER A 24 11.02 -6.34 2.10
C SER A 24 10.19 -5.53 1.11
N LEU A 25 9.73 -6.14 0.01
CA LEU A 25 8.88 -5.47 -0.97
C LEU A 25 7.53 -5.08 -0.35
N ALA A 26 6.92 -5.95 0.46
CA ALA A 26 5.69 -5.62 1.17
C ALA A 26 5.84 -4.40 2.10
N ALA A 27 6.95 -4.32 2.84
CA ALA A 27 7.26 -3.18 3.70
C ALA A 27 7.44 -1.88 2.89
N THR A 28 8.22 -1.90 1.81
CA THR A 28 8.41 -0.74 0.94
C THR A 28 7.11 -0.26 0.29
N LEU A 29 6.27 -1.19 -0.18
CA LEU A 29 4.96 -0.87 -0.75
C LEU A 29 4.01 -0.26 0.26
N HIS A 30 4.07 -0.74 1.50
CA HIS A 30 3.30 -0.19 2.60
C HIS A 30 3.74 1.25 2.92
N GLU A 31 5.04 1.51 3.08
CA GLU A 31 5.58 2.85 3.33
C GLU A 31 5.20 3.84 2.22
N ALA A 32 5.42 3.45 0.96
CA ALA A 32 5.07 4.29 -0.18
C ALA A 32 3.55 4.59 -0.23
N ALA A 33 2.70 3.60 0.06
CA ALA A 33 1.26 3.81 0.10
C ALA A 33 0.83 4.74 1.25
N VAL A 34 1.44 4.62 2.43
CA VAL A 34 1.17 5.50 3.58
C VAL A 34 1.54 6.94 3.26
N ASP A 35 2.70 7.15 2.64
CA ASP A 35 3.15 8.49 2.24
C ASP A 35 2.22 9.11 1.19
N LEU A 36 1.83 8.35 0.16
CA LEU A 36 0.87 8.79 -0.84
C LEU A 36 -0.51 9.06 -0.25
N TYR A 37 -0.94 8.26 0.71
CA TYR A 37 -2.21 8.46 1.40
C TYR A 37 -2.19 9.75 2.23
N ARG A 38 -1.12 9.99 2.99
CA ARG A 38 -0.96 11.19 3.84
C ARG A 38 -0.90 12.48 3.04
N ARG A 39 -0.22 12.46 1.90
CA ARG A 39 -0.06 13.65 1.02
C ARG A 39 -1.26 13.86 0.09
N ASP A 40 -2.18 12.91 0.05
CA ASP A 40 -3.19 12.79 -1.00
C ASP A 40 -2.58 12.86 -2.41
N ASP A 41 -1.41 12.26 -2.61
CA ASP A 41 -0.74 12.17 -3.90
C ASP A 41 -1.26 10.99 -4.73
N SER A 42 -1.12 11.10 -6.05
CA SER A 42 -1.61 10.10 -7.00
C SER A 42 -0.57 9.05 -7.38
N VAL A 43 0.72 9.41 -7.37
CA VAL A 43 1.82 8.53 -7.80
C VAL A 43 3.06 8.77 -6.95
N GLY A 44 3.73 7.69 -6.56
CA GLY A 44 5.01 7.71 -5.84
C GLY A 44 6.01 6.76 -6.47
N GLN A 45 7.29 7.12 -6.42
CA GLN A 45 8.37 6.23 -6.84
C GLN A 45 8.68 5.25 -5.71
N VAL A 46 8.99 4.01 -6.09
CA VAL A 46 9.55 3.01 -5.20
C VAL A 46 10.96 2.75 -5.67
N ALA A 47 11.93 3.11 -4.84
CA ALA A 47 13.33 2.84 -5.08
C ALA A 47 13.86 2.07 -3.86
N GLY A 48 14.39 0.87 -4.11
CA GLY A 48 15.13 0.08 -3.13
C GLY A 48 16.35 -0.54 -3.80
N ASP A 49 17.27 -1.09 -3.01
CA ASP A 49 18.58 -1.55 -3.48
C ASP A 49 18.55 -2.55 -4.66
N LEU A 50 17.45 -3.28 -4.84
CA LEU A 50 17.31 -4.33 -5.87
C LEU A 50 16.06 -4.16 -6.77
N MET A 51 15.31 -3.07 -6.62
CA MET A 51 14.04 -2.89 -7.33
C MET A 51 13.71 -1.41 -7.52
N ASN A 52 13.21 -1.10 -8.70
CA ASN A 52 12.66 0.22 -9.02
C ASN A 52 11.20 0.06 -9.40
N GLY A 53 10.40 1.11 -9.24
CA GLY A 53 9.00 1.02 -9.61
C GLY A 53 8.21 2.26 -9.26
N ARG A 54 6.90 2.15 -9.46
CA ARG A 54 5.95 3.20 -9.14
C ARG A 54 4.73 2.62 -8.45
N VAL A 55 4.24 3.32 -7.44
CA VAL A 55 2.96 3.07 -6.79
C VAL A 55 1.98 4.14 -7.24
N VAL A 56 0.78 3.70 -7.60
CA VAL A 56 -0.34 4.56 -7.98
C VAL A 56 -1.40 4.43 -6.91
N ASN A 57 -1.79 5.54 -6.31
CA ASN A 57 -2.98 5.63 -5.48
C ASN A 57 -4.20 5.60 -6.40
N LEU A 58 -5.03 4.56 -6.29
CA LEU A 58 -6.20 4.37 -7.16
C LEU A 58 -7.37 5.29 -6.78
N LYS A 59 -7.17 6.14 -5.75
CA LYS A 59 -8.14 7.12 -5.22
C LYS A 59 -9.50 6.52 -4.93
N ARG A 60 -9.51 5.26 -4.50
CA ARG A 60 -10.71 4.51 -4.17
C ARG A 60 -10.49 3.67 -2.93
N THR A 61 -11.55 3.49 -2.16
CA THR A 61 -11.58 2.56 -1.03
C THR A 61 -12.19 1.25 -1.50
N LEU A 62 -11.54 0.13 -1.17
CA LEU A 62 -12.04 -1.21 -1.45
C LEU A 62 -12.41 -1.92 -0.15
N GLN A 63 -13.34 -2.86 -0.25
CA GLN A 63 -13.75 -3.74 0.83
C GLN A 63 -13.68 -5.19 0.37
N LEU A 64 -12.94 -6.02 1.11
CA LEU A 64 -12.82 -7.46 0.91
C LEU A 64 -13.24 -8.16 2.21
N GLY A 65 -14.47 -8.66 2.24
CA GLY A 65 -15.05 -9.19 3.48
C GLY A 65 -15.10 -8.12 4.57
N ALA A 66 -14.42 -8.37 5.69
CA ALA A 66 -14.29 -7.44 6.81
C ALA A 66 -13.14 -6.43 6.65
N ILE A 67 -12.26 -6.61 5.65
CA ILE A 67 -11.10 -5.76 5.44
C ILE A 67 -11.50 -4.59 4.54
N THR A 68 -11.20 -3.35 4.94
CA THR A 68 -11.49 -2.14 4.16
C THR A 68 -10.29 -1.20 4.15
N GLY A 69 -10.06 -0.51 3.04
CA GLY A 69 -8.90 0.38 2.91
C GLY A 69 -8.75 1.10 1.57
N PRO A 70 -7.96 2.19 1.51
CA PRO A 70 -7.56 2.79 0.23
C PRO A 70 -6.73 1.82 -0.59
N ALA A 71 -6.95 1.81 -1.90
CA ALA A 71 -6.35 0.85 -2.83
C ALA A 71 -5.22 1.46 -3.66
N PHE A 72 -4.23 0.61 -3.94
CA PHE A 72 -3.00 0.98 -4.62
C PHE A 72 -2.62 -0.08 -5.67
N GLU A 73 -1.94 0.37 -6.72
CA GLU A 73 -1.31 -0.49 -7.71
C GLU A 73 0.17 -0.13 -7.80
N ALA A 74 1.03 -1.11 -7.57
CA ALA A 74 2.46 -0.98 -7.79
C ALA A 74 2.88 -1.68 -9.08
N ARG A 75 3.68 -1.00 -9.90
CA ARG A 75 4.48 -1.63 -10.94
C ARG A 75 5.93 -1.66 -10.50
N ILE A 76 6.53 -2.84 -10.46
CA ILE A 76 7.87 -3.08 -9.96
C ILE A 76 8.70 -3.68 -11.08
N ASP A 77 9.82 -3.06 -11.38
CA ASP A 77 10.84 -3.55 -12.30
C ASP A 77 11.93 -4.25 -11.51
N THR A 78 12.13 -5.54 -11.82
CA THR A 78 13.17 -6.38 -11.22
C THR A 78 14.08 -6.90 -12.32
N GLU A 79 15.24 -7.44 -11.95
CA GLU A 79 16.18 -8.08 -12.90
C GLU A 79 15.54 -9.23 -13.70
N ARG A 80 14.48 -9.85 -13.15
CA ARG A 80 13.75 -10.96 -13.79
C ARG A 80 12.58 -10.48 -14.66
N GLY A 81 12.32 -9.17 -14.70
CA GLY A 81 11.23 -8.55 -15.43
C GLY A 81 10.32 -7.69 -14.57
N SER A 82 9.30 -7.11 -15.21
CA SER A 82 8.34 -6.21 -14.57
C SER A 82 7.14 -6.99 -14.01
N GLY A 83 6.69 -6.59 -12.82
CA GLY A 83 5.56 -7.14 -12.11
C GLY A 83 4.55 -6.09 -11.67
N THR A 84 3.31 -6.53 -11.42
CA THR A 84 2.25 -5.68 -10.86
C THR A 84 1.73 -6.27 -9.56
N VAL A 85 1.54 -5.42 -8.56
CA VAL A 85 0.94 -5.76 -7.27
C VAL A 85 -0.25 -4.84 -7.02
N ARG A 86 -1.43 -5.40 -6.74
CA ARG A 86 -2.61 -4.65 -6.29
C ARG A 86 -2.89 -4.98 -4.86
N TYR A 87 -3.08 -3.95 -4.04
CA TYR A 87 -3.24 -4.10 -2.61
C TYR A 87 -4.06 -2.95 -2.03
N LEU A 88 -4.49 -3.10 -0.78
CA LEU A 88 -5.10 -2.03 0.01
C LEU A 88 -4.32 -1.86 1.32
N LEU A 89 -4.28 -0.64 1.84
CA LEU A 89 -3.85 -0.38 3.22
C LEU A 89 -5.00 -0.68 4.17
N THR A 90 -4.82 -1.61 5.10
CA THR A 90 -5.89 -1.95 6.05
C THR A 90 -6.15 -0.77 6.99
N ARG A 91 -7.41 -0.54 7.39
CA ARG A 91 -7.72 0.46 8.44
C ARG A 91 -6.91 0.24 9.71
N GLN A 92 -6.77 -1.02 10.12
CA GLN A 92 -5.93 -1.41 11.26
C GLN A 92 -4.47 -0.99 11.08
N GLY A 93 -3.92 -1.14 9.86
CA GLY A 93 -2.57 -0.69 9.54
C GLY A 93 -2.40 0.83 9.57
N LEU A 94 -3.44 1.59 9.21
CA LEU A 94 -3.46 3.05 9.36
C LEU A 94 -3.56 3.48 10.82
N GLU A 95 -4.37 2.79 11.63
CA GLU A 95 -4.58 3.07 13.05
C GLU A 95 -3.31 2.86 13.89
N LEU A 96 -2.55 1.79 13.62
CA LEU A 96 -1.27 1.51 14.29
C LEU A 96 -0.20 2.60 14.08
N LEU A 97 -0.32 3.40 13.02
CA LEU A 97 0.62 4.46 12.68
C LEU A 97 0.18 5.85 13.17
N GLY A 98 -0.91 5.93 13.95
CA GLY A 98 -1.51 7.21 14.34
C GLY A 98 -2.07 8.00 13.15
N VAL A 99 -2.22 7.38 11.97
CA VAL A 99 -2.82 7.97 10.76
C VAL A 99 -4.33 7.71 10.77
N ALA A 100 -4.92 7.57 11.96
CA ALA A 100 -6.36 7.46 12.14
C ALA A 100 -7.00 8.58 11.32
N ALA A 101 -7.68 8.16 10.27
CA ALA A 101 -8.10 9.01 9.17
C ALA A 101 -8.78 10.26 9.71
N GLU A 102 -8.16 11.41 9.51
CA GLU A 102 -8.94 12.62 9.31
C GLU A 102 -9.73 12.35 8.03
N ARG A 103 -10.96 11.85 8.22
CA ARG A 103 -11.95 11.71 7.15
C ARG A 103 -11.88 13.03 6.37
N PRO A 104 -11.65 13.04 5.05
CA PRO A 104 -11.98 14.24 4.29
C PRO A 104 -13.45 14.49 4.59
N ARG A 105 -13.75 15.64 5.19
CA ARG A 105 -15.12 16.05 5.51
C ARG A 105 -15.84 16.26 4.18
N GLY A 106 -16.31 15.16 3.60
CA GLY A 106 -17.31 15.16 2.56
C GLY A 106 -18.57 15.72 3.18
N SER A 107 -18.74 17.03 3.05
CA SER A 107 -20.00 17.73 3.19
C SER A 107 -21.00 17.05 2.25
N PHE A 108 -21.80 16.13 2.77
CA PHE A 108 -23.05 15.75 2.12
C PHE A 108 -24.03 16.88 2.38
N VAL A 109 -24.05 17.83 1.43
CA VAL A 109 -25.20 18.71 1.19
C VAL A 109 -25.90 18.17 -0.03
N ASN A 110 -27.04 17.49 0.18
CA ASN A 110 -28.34 17.81 -0.42
C ASN A 110 -29.40 16.84 0.12
#